data_AF-A0A9E4XP92-F1
#
_entry.id   AF-A0A9E4XP92-F1
#
_cell.length_a   1.000
_cell.length_b   1.000
_cell.length_c   1.000
_cell.angle_alpha   90.00
_cell.angle_beta   90.00
_cell.angle_gamma   90.00
#
_symmetry.space_group_name_H-M   'P 1'
#
loop_
_entity.id
_entity.type
_entity.pdbx_description
1 polymer ?
#
loop_
_entity_poly.entity_id
_entity_poly.type
_entity_poly.pdbx_seq_one_letter_code
_entity_poly.pdbx_strand_id
1 'polypeptide(L)'
;MLSKSKFIGGWQCEKRAYLTANDPKLATPPDAATRARFAAGTRFGELARTSWPNGILISSPAFRHDDAVNKTKKLLKDPNIEVIFEAGFTALDTRVRADVMIRKSGCDTWDLVEVKSSTSPKLVHDMDLAIQRVVLEASGVNIESTKLMLIDTTYVRSNGGLDLAELFKIIDRTAEVSILMPDISPLVDRLHEVVDSGTEPTVPIGPHCAEPYGCDFFAYCTSDRPENWVMYVPGFGLSRVQKLEATGVVATDQISSDEQLNELQKRAVESSKSGDIWISEDISTTIANIAFPLRFID
;
A
#
# COMPACT_ATOMS: atom_id res chain seq x y z
N MET A 1 -12.13 7.84 -13.82
CA MET A 1 -11.03 6.93 -14.21
C MET A 1 -10.15 6.58 -13.02
N LEU A 2 -10.11 5.29 -12.69
CA LEU A 2 -9.28 4.73 -11.63
C LEU A 2 -7.85 4.53 -12.13
N SER A 3 -6.86 4.66 -11.24
CA SER A 3 -5.49 4.19 -11.45
C SER A 3 -5.20 2.97 -10.57
N LYS A 4 -4.14 2.20 -10.87
CA LYS A 4 -3.63 1.11 -10.00
C LYS A 4 -3.64 1.51 -8.52
N SER A 5 -3.01 2.63 -8.18
CA SER A 5 -2.97 3.15 -6.80
C SER A 5 -4.33 3.48 -6.19
N LYS A 6 -5.27 4.05 -6.97
CA LYS A 6 -6.64 4.33 -6.50
C LYS A 6 -7.43 3.05 -6.31
N PHE A 7 -7.26 2.06 -7.19
CA PHE A 7 -7.87 0.75 -7.06
C PHE A 7 -7.40 0.04 -5.78
N ILE A 8 -6.09 -0.02 -5.52
CA ILE A 8 -5.56 -0.61 -4.28
C ILE A 8 -6.06 0.14 -3.05
N GLY A 9 -6.08 1.48 -3.10
CA GLY A 9 -6.66 2.28 -2.03
C GLY A 9 -8.15 1.98 -1.78
N GLY A 10 -8.92 1.76 -2.86
CA GLY A 10 -10.34 1.40 -2.81
C GLY A 10 -10.61 -0.01 -2.33
N TRP A 11 -9.78 -0.98 -2.76
CA TRP A 11 -9.79 -2.35 -2.26
C TRP A 11 -9.57 -2.39 -0.75
N GLN A 12 -8.64 -1.55 -0.26
CA GLN A 12 -8.43 -1.38 1.18
C GLN A 12 -9.61 -0.66 1.85
N CYS A 13 -10.15 0.39 1.24
CA CYS A 13 -11.27 1.17 1.78
C CYS A 13 -11.96 1.96 0.67
N GLU A 14 -13.24 1.68 0.39
CA GLU A 14 -13.99 2.38 -0.67
C GLU A 14 -14.10 3.90 -0.41
N LYS A 15 -14.15 4.31 0.87
CA LYS A 15 -14.08 5.72 1.28
C LYS A 15 -12.77 6.38 0.89
N ARG A 16 -11.64 5.65 0.95
CA ARG A 16 -10.35 6.16 0.49
C ARG A 16 -10.36 6.41 -1.03
N ALA A 17 -10.97 5.52 -1.82
CA ALA A 17 -11.12 5.74 -3.25
C ALA A 17 -11.96 6.98 -3.56
N TYR A 18 -13.11 7.14 -2.89
CA TYR A 18 -13.97 8.32 -3.01
C TYR A 18 -13.20 9.60 -2.70
N LEU A 19 -12.58 9.69 -1.51
CA LEU A 19 -11.86 10.90 -1.07
C LEU A 19 -10.65 11.22 -1.96
N THR A 20 -9.95 10.20 -2.46
CA THR A 20 -8.83 10.42 -3.39
C THR A 20 -9.30 10.99 -4.73
N ALA A 21 -10.53 10.69 -5.15
CA ALA A 21 -11.09 11.19 -6.40
C ALA A 21 -11.73 12.57 -6.25
N ASN A 22 -12.50 12.78 -5.19
CA ASN A 22 -13.36 13.96 -5.02
C ASN A 22 -12.71 15.04 -4.13
N ASP A 23 -11.99 14.66 -3.09
CA ASP A 23 -11.41 15.60 -2.09
C ASP A 23 -9.97 15.28 -1.69
N PRO A 24 -9.02 15.18 -2.66
CA PRO A 24 -7.64 14.76 -2.37
C PRO A 24 -6.88 15.70 -1.41
N LYS A 25 -7.34 16.95 -1.24
CA LYS A 25 -6.79 17.92 -0.29
C LYS A 25 -6.99 17.55 1.19
N LEU A 26 -7.91 16.63 1.48
CA LEU A 26 -8.15 16.12 2.83
C LEU A 26 -7.12 15.06 3.25
N ALA A 27 -6.31 14.57 2.31
CA ALA A 27 -5.22 13.65 2.61
C ALA A 27 -4.12 14.37 3.39
N THR A 28 -3.62 13.71 4.44
CA THR A 28 -2.43 14.11 5.16
C THR A 28 -1.23 14.03 4.20
N PRO A 29 -0.48 15.12 3.98
CA PRO A 29 0.70 15.06 3.13
C PRO A 29 1.73 14.06 3.69
N PRO A 30 2.43 13.29 2.83
CA PRO A 30 3.44 12.36 3.28
C PRO A 30 4.55 13.10 4.01
N ASP A 31 4.94 12.62 5.19
CA ASP A 31 6.04 13.17 5.98
C ASP A 31 7.42 12.92 5.32
N ALA A 32 8.49 13.42 5.94
CA ALA A 32 9.85 13.28 5.40
C ALA A 32 10.28 11.82 5.25
N ALA A 33 9.94 10.96 6.22
CA ALA A 33 10.26 9.54 6.19
C ALA A 33 9.52 8.82 5.04
N THR A 34 8.24 9.13 4.83
CA THR A 34 7.41 8.59 3.76
C THR A 34 7.93 9.01 2.39
N ARG A 35 8.27 10.29 2.21
CA ARG A 35 8.89 10.77 0.97
C ARG A 35 10.24 10.09 0.69
N ALA A 36 11.06 9.86 1.72
CA ALA A 36 12.32 9.14 1.59
C ALA A 36 12.10 7.68 1.14
N ARG A 37 11.08 7.00 1.70
CA ARG A 37 10.68 5.64 1.25
C ARG A 37 10.22 5.64 -0.21
N PHE A 38 9.40 6.60 -0.64
CA PHE A 38 9.00 6.71 -2.04
C PHE A 38 10.19 6.90 -2.97
N ALA A 39 11.12 7.81 -2.63
CA ALA A 39 12.33 8.02 -3.41
C ALA A 39 13.24 6.78 -3.47
N ALA A 40 13.34 6.03 -2.37
CA ALA A 40 14.05 4.75 -2.34
C ALA A 40 13.37 3.70 -3.24
N GLY A 41 12.04 3.61 -3.20
CA GLY A 41 11.25 2.74 -4.08
C GLY A 41 11.43 3.08 -5.55
N THR A 42 11.46 4.37 -5.91
CA THR A 42 11.78 4.79 -7.29
C THR A 42 13.16 4.27 -7.69
N ARG A 43 14.22 4.59 -6.93
CA ARG A 43 15.58 4.12 -7.22
C ARG A 43 15.68 2.59 -7.32
N PHE A 44 14.92 1.87 -6.50
CA PHE A 44 14.83 0.42 -6.55
C PHE A 44 14.27 -0.09 -7.88
N GLY A 45 13.16 0.51 -8.35
CA GLY A 45 12.62 0.22 -9.67
C GLY A 45 13.59 0.57 -10.80
N GLU A 46 14.29 1.70 -10.68
CA GLU A 46 15.32 2.08 -11.66
C GLU A 46 16.44 1.05 -11.76
N LEU A 47 16.90 0.53 -10.61
CA LEU A 47 17.90 -0.52 -10.52
C LEU A 47 17.39 -1.84 -11.10
N ALA A 48 16.16 -2.24 -10.79
CA ALA A 48 15.56 -3.48 -11.28
C ALA A 48 15.52 -3.55 -12.82
N ARG A 49 15.27 -2.43 -13.50
CA ARG A 49 15.29 -2.37 -14.98
C ARG A 49 16.63 -2.79 -15.58
N THR A 50 17.74 -2.61 -14.85
CA THR A 50 19.07 -2.98 -15.36
C THR A 50 19.27 -4.49 -15.45
N SER A 51 18.39 -5.31 -14.86
CA SER A 51 18.32 -6.76 -15.09
C SER A 51 17.93 -7.13 -16.53
N TRP A 52 17.34 -6.20 -17.29
CA TRP A 52 17.04 -6.38 -18.71
C TRP A 52 17.61 -5.20 -19.53
N PRO A 53 18.92 -5.22 -19.86
CA PRO A 53 19.63 -4.06 -20.43
C PRO A 53 19.10 -3.62 -21.80
N ASN A 54 18.43 -4.51 -22.54
CA ASN A 54 17.84 -4.22 -23.85
C ASN A 54 16.37 -3.75 -23.77
N GLY A 55 15.81 -3.62 -22.56
CA GLY A 55 14.42 -3.22 -22.37
C GLY A 55 14.17 -1.74 -22.70
N ILE A 56 13.00 -1.46 -23.27
CA ILE A 56 12.61 -0.11 -23.66
C ILE A 56 11.77 0.53 -22.56
N LEU A 57 12.26 1.63 -21.99
CA LEU A 57 11.52 2.42 -21.02
C LEU A 57 10.55 3.39 -21.69
N ILE A 58 9.27 3.30 -21.36
CA ILE A 58 8.28 4.30 -21.72
C ILE A 58 8.31 5.44 -20.69
N SER A 59 9.24 6.38 -20.90
CA SER A 59 9.27 7.62 -20.12
C SER A 59 8.16 8.56 -20.58
N SER A 60 7.11 8.69 -19.77
CA SER A 60 6.03 9.68 -19.93
C SER A 60 5.47 10.01 -18.54
N PRO A 61 5.24 11.30 -18.21
CA PRO A 61 4.70 11.66 -16.90
C PRO A 61 3.26 11.16 -16.71
N ALA A 62 2.81 11.05 -15.46
CA ALA A 62 1.50 10.47 -15.12
C ALA A 62 0.29 11.19 -15.79
N PHE A 63 0.40 12.51 -16.02
CA PHE A 63 -0.65 13.30 -16.68
C PHE A 63 -0.70 13.08 -18.21
N ARG A 64 0.32 12.46 -18.80
CA ARG A 64 0.38 12.09 -20.23
C ARG A 64 0.23 10.58 -20.41
N HIS A 65 -0.75 9.99 -19.73
CA HIS A 65 -0.97 8.54 -19.74
C HIS A 65 -1.23 8.01 -21.15
N ASP A 66 -2.02 8.73 -21.96
CA ASP A 66 -2.36 8.30 -23.32
C ASP A 66 -1.14 8.21 -24.24
N ASP A 67 -0.11 9.02 -24.00
CA ASP A 67 1.16 8.91 -24.73
C ASP A 67 1.90 7.61 -24.39
N ALA A 68 1.84 7.18 -23.14
CA ALA A 68 2.39 5.89 -22.74
C ALA A 68 1.61 4.75 -23.40
N VAL A 69 0.27 4.81 -23.41
CA VAL A 69 -0.59 3.82 -24.08
C VAL A 69 -0.28 3.73 -25.58
N ASN A 70 -0.15 4.88 -26.26
CA ASN A 70 0.16 4.93 -27.68
C ASN A 70 1.56 4.39 -28.00
N LYS A 71 2.56 4.65 -27.14
CA LYS A 71 3.90 4.06 -27.26
C LYS A 71 3.87 2.55 -27.04
N THR A 72 3.18 2.08 -26.00
CA THR A 72 3.00 0.64 -25.71
C THR A 72 2.42 -0.08 -26.93
N LYS A 73 1.33 0.43 -27.52
CA LYS A 73 0.70 -0.17 -28.71
C LYS A 73 1.65 -0.30 -29.91
N LYS A 74 2.62 0.61 -30.06
CA LYS A 74 3.63 0.53 -31.13
C LYS A 74 4.67 -0.55 -30.80
N LEU A 75 5.17 -0.57 -29.56
CA LEU A 75 6.19 -1.53 -29.13
C LEU A 75 5.66 -2.97 -29.12
N LEU A 76 4.41 -3.19 -28.72
CA LEU A 76 3.78 -4.52 -28.73
C LEU A 76 3.72 -5.14 -30.14
N LYS A 77 3.64 -4.31 -31.19
CA LYS A 77 3.57 -4.77 -32.60
C LYS A 77 4.94 -5.08 -33.19
N ASP A 78 6.02 -4.62 -32.56
CA ASP A 78 7.37 -4.87 -33.04
C ASP A 78 7.88 -6.20 -32.44
N PRO A 79 8.12 -7.23 -33.28
CA PRO A 79 8.56 -8.54 -32.81
C PRO A 79 9.99 -8.53 -32.25
N ASN A 80 10.78 -7.47 -32.51
CA ASN A 80 12.14 -7.35 -31.97
C ASN A 80 12.17 -6.80 -30.54
N ILE A 81 11.03 -6.35 -30.02
CA ILE A 81 10.94 -5.82 -28.67
C ILE A 81 10.58 -6.95 -27.71
N GLU A 82 11.56 -7.31 -26.89
CA GLU A 82 11.44 -8.37 -25.89
C GLU A 82 11.01 -7.84 -24.52
N VAL A 83 11.45 -6.63 -24.14
CA VAL A 83 11.16 -6.08 -22.80
C VAL A 83 10.67 -4.65 -22.91
N ILE A 84 9.56 -4.35 -22.23
CA ILE A 84 8.99 -3.01 -22.13
C ILE A 84 8.85 -2.66 -20.65
N PHE A 85 9.41 -1.52 -20.25
CA PHE A 85 9.22 -0.97 -18.91
C PHE A 85 8.18 0.14 -18.91
N GLU A 86 7.41 0.22 -17.82
CA GLU A 86 6.39 1.26 -17.59
C GLU A 86 5.32 1.29 -18.70
N ALA A 87 4.96 0.10 -19.21
CA ALA A 87 4.00 -0.05 -20.30
C ALA A 87 2.61 0.41 -19.86
N GLY A 88 2.06 1.42 -20.55
CA GLY A 88 0.75 2.00 -20.23
C GLY A 88 -0.41 1.28 -20.91
N PHE A 89 -1.47 1.03 -20.15
CA PHE A 89 -2.73 0.45 -20.63
C PHE A 89 -3.94 1.20 -20.07
N THR A 90 -5.05 1.16 -20.81
CA THR A 90 -6.35 1.69 -20.39
C THR A 90 -7.44 0.75 -20.91
N ALA A 91 -8.19 0.16 -20.00
CA ALA A 91 -9.40 -0.64 -20.24
C ALA A 91 -10.26 -0.59 -18.98
N LEU A 92 -11.57 -0.88 -19.09
CA LEU A 92 -12.51 -0.87 -17.94
C LEU A 92 -12.48 0.47 -17.16
N ASP A 93 -12.37 1.58 -17.89
CA ASP A 93 -12.17 2.94 -17.35
C ASP A 93 -11.07 3.05 -16.29
N THR A 94 -10.07 2.18 -16.39
CA THR A 94 -8.97 2.03 -15.46
C THR A 94 -7.65 2.10 -16.20
N ARG A 95 -6.73 2.91 -15.66
CA ARG A 95 -5.36 3.07 -16.18
C ARG A 95 -4.35 2.34 -15.33
N VAL A 96 -3.45 1.60 -15.97
CA VAL A 96 -2.34 0.91 -15.32
C VAL A 96 -1.03 1.15 -16.06
N ARG A 97 0.07 1.07 -15.31
CA ARG A 97 1.42 0.97 -15.87
C ARG A 97 2.06 -0.28 -15.31
N ALA A 98 2.44 -1.18 -16.20
CA ALA A 98 3.19 -2.38 -15.89
C ALA A 98 4.66 -2.04 -15.73
N ASP A 99 5.25 -2.41 -14.59
CA ASP A 99 6.66 -2.12 -14.28
C ASP A 99 7.56 -2.76 -15.35
N VAL A 100 7.35 -4.05 -15.63
CA VAL A 100 8.07 -4.82 -16.66
C VAL A 100 7.13 -5.78 -17.37
N MET A 101 7.19 -5.79 -18.71
CA MET A 101 6.61 -6.83 -19.55
C MET A 101 7.72 -7.51 -20.35
N ILE A 102 7.73 -8.84 -20.34
CA ILE A 102 8.75 -9.66 -21.02
C ILE A 102 8.07 -10.57 -22.03
N ARG A 103 8.38 -10.41 -23.32
CA ARG A 103 7.87 -11.24 -24.39
C ARG A 103 8.50 -12.62 -24.31
N LYS A 104 7.69 -13.65 -24.45
CA LYS A 104 8.16 -15.04 -24.50
C LYS A 104 8.69 -15.35 -25.90
N SER A 105 9.86 -15.99 -25.96
CA SER A 105 10.52 -16.30 -27.22
C SER A 105 9.64 -17.16 -28.13
N GLY A 106 9.39 -16.70 -29.35
CA GLY A 106 8.65 -17.47 -30.37
C GLY A 106 7.13 -17.36 -30.31
N CYS A 107 6.55 -16.54 -29.43
CA CYS A 107 5.09 -16.34 -29.35
C CYS A 107 4.70 -14.90 -28.97
N ASP A 108 3.45 -14.51 -29.28
CA ASP A 108 2.89 -13.21 -28.88
C ASP A 108 2.23 -13.29 -27.50
N THR A 109 3.01 -13.79 -26.53
CA THR A 109 2.63 -13.88 -25.11
C THR A 109 3.66 -13.15 -24.26
N TRP A 110 3.20 -12.65 -23.13
CA TRP A 110 4.00 -11.79 -22.25
C TRP A 110 3.93 -12.29 -20.80
N ASP A 111 5.07 -12.21 -20.11
CA ASP A 111 5.14 -12.26 -18.67
C ASP A 111 5.01 -10.83 -18.12
N LEU A 112 4.15 -10.65 -17.12
CA LEU A 112 4.03 -9.41 -16.35
C LEU A 112 4.87 -9.55 -15.07
N VAL A 113 5.80 -8.62 -14.83
CA VAL A 113 6.58 -8.59 -13.59
C VAL A 113 6.35 -7.26 -12.86
N GLU A 114 5.88 -7.33 -11.62
CA GLU A 114 5.78 -6.19 -10.71
C GLU A 114 6.99 -6.17 -9.78
N VAL A 115 7.61 -4.99 -9.63
CA VAL A 115 8.84 -4.81 -8.85
C VAL A 115 8.49 -4.21 -7.50
N LYS A 116 8.86 -4.90 -6.40
CA LYS A 116 8.63 -4.40 -5.04
C LYS A 116 9.92 -4.43 -4.22
N SER A 117 10.19 -3.33 -3.51
CA SER A 117 11.31 -3.21 -2.57
C SER A 117 11.07 -3.97 -1.25
N SER A 118 10.36 -5.09 -1.30
CA SER A 118 10.05 -5.97 -0.18
C SER A 118 10.78 -7.29 -0.30
N THR A 119 10.79 -8.07 0.77
CA THR A 119 11.54 -9.34 0.86
C THR A 119 10.67 -10.59 0.66
N SER A 120 9.33 -10.42 0.71
CA SER A 120 8.35 -11.50 0.53
C SER A 120 7.09 -11.02 -0.21
N PRO A 121 6.39 -11.94 -0.90
CA PRO A 121 5.05 -11.67 -1.44
C PRO A 121 4.06 -11.31 -0.34
N LYS A 122 3.06 -10.50 -0.68
CA LYS A 122 1.95 -10.10 0.17
C LYS A 122 0.69 -10.05 -0.69
N LEU A 123 -0.48 -10.24 -0.09
CA LEU A 123 -1.76 -10.19 -0.80
C LEU A 123 -1.94 -8.90 -1.61
N VAL A 124 -1.50 -7.76 -1.08
CA VAL A 124 -1.55 -6.47 -1.80
C VAL A 124 -0.73 -6.48 -3.09
N HIS A 125 0.38 -7.23 -3.15
CA HIS A 125 1.16 -7.38 -4.37
C HIS A 125 0.44 -8.25 -5.40
N ASP A 126 -0.26 -9.29 -4.94
CA ASP A 126 -1.07 -10.15 -5.81
C ASP A 126 -2.29 -9.37 -6.35
N MET A 127 -2.91 -8.51 -5.54
CA MET A 127 -3.97 -7.58 -5.98
C MET A 127 -3.45 -6.55 -7.00
N ASP A 128 -2.24 -6.01 -6.80
CA ASP A 128 -1.56 -5.12 -7.76
C ASP A 128 -1.36 -5.79 -9.12
N LEU A 129 -0.89 -7.04 -9.11
CA LEU A 129 -0.73 -7.84 -10.33
C LEU A 129 -2.07 -8.18 -10.98
N ALA A 130 -3.10 -8.50 -10.17
CA ALA A 130 -4.41 -8.89 -10.68
C ALA A 130 -5.10 -7.75 -11.43
N ILE A 131 -5.13 -6.53 -10.88
CA ILE A 131 -5.72 -5.38 -11.59
C ILE A 131 -4.95 -5.06 -12.87
N GLN A 132 -3.63 -5.19 -12.86
CA GLN A 132 -2.83 -4.99 -14.05
C GLN A 132 -3.15 -6.05 -15.10
N ARG A 133 -3.14 -7.33 -14.74
CA ARG A 133 -3.44 -8.44 -15.64
C ARG A 133 -4.81 -8.27 -16.30
N VAL A 134 -5.87 -7.99 -15.53
CA VAL A 134 -7.21 -7.74 -16.07
C VAL A 134 -7.21 -6.61 -17.10
N VAL A 135 -6.59 -5.47 -16.78
CA VAL A 135 -6.56 -4.32 -17.69
C VAL A 135 -5.72 -4.60 -18.95
N LEU A 136 -4.62 -5.33 -18.83
CA LEU A 136 -3.76 -5.74 -19.95
C LEU A 136 -4.49 -6.72 -20.87
N GLU A 137 -5.13 -7.75 -20.31
CA GLU A 137 -5.90 -8.76 -21.07
C GLU A 137 -7.14 -8.13 -21.73
N ALA A 138 -7.86 -7.24 -21.04
CA ALA A 138 -8.95 -6.45 -21.62
C ALA A 138 -8.46 -5.48 -22.73
N SER A 139 -7.17 -5.14 -22.73
CA SER A 139 -6.53 -4.36 -23.80
C SER A 139 -6.03 -5.24 -24.97
N GLY A 140 -6.28 -6.55 -24.93
CA GLY A 140 -5.93 -7.51 -25.98
C GLY A 140 -4.52 -8.10 -25.87
N VAL A 141 -3.86 -8.00 -24.71
CA VAL A 141 -2.55 -8.62 -24.48
C VAL A 141 -2.71 -10.03 -23.89
N ASN A 142 -2.02 -11.02 -24.45
CA ASN A 142 -1.97 -12.36 -23.87
C ASN A 142 -0.92 -12.43 -22.75
N ILE A 143 -1.35 -12.54 -21.50
CA ILE A 143 -0.46 -12.71 -20.34
C ILE A 143 -0.33 -14.19 -20.00
N GLU A 144 0.89 -14.72 -20.08
CA GLU A 144 1.19 -16.12 -19.75
C GLU A 144 1.40 -16.28 -18.24
N SER A 145 2.23 -15.42 -17.65
CA SER A 145 2.53 -15.47 -16.21
C SER A 145 2.57 -14.09 -15.57
N THR A 146 2.33 -14.06 -14.26
CA THR A 146 2.46 -12.87 -13.41
C THR A 146 3.47 -13.15 -12.31
N LYS A 147 4.48 -12.30 -12.18
CA LYS A 147 5.64 -12.52 -11.33
C LYS A 147 5.91 -11.31 -10.44
N LEU A 148 6.51 -11.55 -9.28
CA LEU A 148 7.04 -10.51 -8.40
C LEU A 148 8.55 -10.54 -8.39
N MET A 149 9.18 -9.39 -8.63
CA MET A 149 10.60 -9.18 -8.41
C MET A 149 10.82 -8.53 -7.05
N LEU A 150 11.56 -9.23 -6.19
CA LEU A 150 11.78 -8.89 -4.78
C LEU A 150 13.27 -8.86 -4.45
N ILE A 151 13.62 -8.31 -3.29
CA ILE A 151 14.97 -8.46 -2.72
C ILE A 151 15.17 -9.90 -2.25
N ASP A 152 16.29 -10.51 -2.64
CA ASP A 152 16.76 -11.74 -2.02
C ASP A 152 17.49 -11.42 -0.71
N THR A 153 16.94 -11.88 0.41
CA THR A 153 17.52 -11.67 1.75
C THR A 153 18.75 -12.54 2.01
N THR A 154 19.06 -13.49 1.12
CA THR A 154 20.27 -14.31 1.19
C THR A 154 21.46 -13.66 0.49
N TYR A 155 21.23 -12.59 -0.26
CA TYR A 155 22.29 -11.86 -0.95
C TYR A 155 23.29 -11.24 0.02
N VAL A 156 24.58 -11.53 -0.20
CA VAL A 156 25.69 -10.92 0.53
C VAL A 156 26.53 -10.11 -0.46
N ARG A 157 26.60 -8.80 -0.23
CA ARG A 157 27.38 -7.90 -1.09
C ARG A 157 28.88 -8.19 -0.97
N SER A 158 29.50 -8.50 -2.10
CA SER A 158 30.96 -8.65 -2.20
C SER A 158 31.65 -7.30 -2.44
N ASN A 159 32.98 -7.27 -2.36
CA ASN A 159 33.78 -6.06 -2.61
C ASN A 159 33.71 -5.56 -4.07
N GLY A 160 33.12 -6.34 -4.99
CA GLY A 160 33.06 -6.06 -6.42
C GLY A 160 31.89 -5.20 -6.90
N GLY A 161 31.02 -4.74 -5.99
CA GLY A 161 29.82 -3.97 -6.35
C GLY A 161 28.52 -4.72 -6.05
N LEU A 162 27.43 -4.35 -6.72
CA LEU A 162 26.15 -5.07 -6.64
C LEU A 162 26.09 -6.12 -7.74
N ASP A 163 25.78 -7.36 -7.37
CA ASP A 163 25.41 -8.40 -8.32
C ASP A 163 23.89 -8.45 -8.36
N LEU A 164 23.31 -7.99 -9.46
CA LEU A 164 21.85 -7.87 -9.59
C LEU A 164 21.17 -9.20 -9.86
N ALA A 165 21.90 -10.20 -10.38
CA ALA A 165 21.36 -11.53 -10.58
C ALA A 165 21.15 -12.25 -9.23
N GLU A 166 21.99 -11.94 -8.23
CA GLU A 166 21.85 -12.47 -6.87
C GLU A 166 21.02 -11.56 -5.94
N LEU A 167 21.03 -10.23 -6.16
CA LEU A 167 20.28 -9.28 -5.34
C LEU A 167 18.77 -9.46 -5.46
N PHE A 168 18.30 -9.80 -6.67
CA PHE A 168 16.88 -9.91 -6.96
C PHE A 168 16.47 -11.36 -7.13
N LYS A 169 15.29 -11.69 -6.58
CA LYS A 169 14.60 -12.95 -6.86
C LYS A 169 13.28 -12.67 -7.56
N ILE A 170 12.95 -13.50 -8.55
CA ILE A 170 11.67 -13.45 -9.26
C ILE A 170 10.84 -14.65 -8.81
N ILE A 171 9.63 -14.38 -8.30
CA ILE A 171 8.71 -15.39 -7.80
C ILE A 171 7.48 -15.41 -8.70
N ASP A 172 7.12 -16.57 -9.23
CA ASP A 172 5.86 -16.76 -9.95
C ASP A 172 4.68 -16.67 -8.98
N ARG A 173 3.68 -15.86 -9.33
CA ARG A 173 2.44 -15.63 -8.57
C ARG A 173 1.21 -15.89 -9.43
N THR A 174 1.36 -16.59 -10.55
CA THR A 174 0.29 -16.77 -11.54
C THR A 174 -0.92 -17.47 -10.95
N ALA A 175 -0.70 -18.49 -10.12
CA ALA A 175 -1.80 -19.21 -9.47
C ALA A 175 -2.57 -18.32 -8.49
N GLU A 176 -1.86 -17.56 -7.65
CA GLU A 176 -2.47 -16.68 -6.66
C GLU A 176 -3.18 -15.49 -7.29
N VAL A 177 -2.60 -14.91 -8.34
CA VAL A 177 -3.28 -13.87 -9.13
C VAL A 177 -4.53 -14.43 -9.81
N SER A 178 -4.46 -15.64 -10.39
CA SER A 178 -5.61 -16.26 -11.08
C SER A 178 -6.80 -16.50 -10.15
N ILE A 179 -6.56 -16.77 -8.86
CA ILE A 179 -7.61 -16.91 -7.85
C ILE A 179 -8.36 -15.58 -7.64
N LEU A 180 -7.66 -14.44 -7.71
CA LEU A 180 -8.23 -13.12 -7.47
C LEU A 180 -8.97 -12.56 -8.70
N MET A 181 -8.56 -12.96 -9.92
CA MET A 181 -9.07 -12.42 -11.19
C MET A 181 -10.61 -12.29 -11.28
N PRO A 182 -11.42 -13.29 -10.86
CA PRO A 182 -12.88 -13.20 -10.97
C PRO A 182 -13.50 -12.02 -10.20
N ASP A 183 -12.85 -11.58 -9.12
CA ASP A 183 -13.35 -10.52 -8.24
C ASP A 183 -12.87 -9.12 -8.64
N ILE A 184 -11.88 -9.03 -9.53
CA ILE A 184 -11.28 -7.74 -9.91
C ILE A 184 -12.24 -6.86 -10.70
N SER A 185 -12.85 -7.37 -11.77
CA SER A 185 -13.79 -6.56 -12.58
C SER A 185 -15.00 -6.09 -11.77
N PRO A 186 -15.69 -6.95 -10.98
CA PRO A 186 -16.75 -6.50 -10.09
C PRO A 186 -16.30 -5.42 -9.09
N LEU A 187 -15.07 -5.54 -8.56
CA LEU A 187 -14.51 -4.54 -7.67
C LEU A 187 -14.21 -3.23 -8.39
N VAL A 188 -13.70 -3.26 -9.63
CA VAL A 188 -13.51 -2.06 -10.46
C VAL A 188 -14.83 -1.34 -10.66
N ASP A 189 -15.89 -2.07 -11.05
CA ASP A 189 -17.22 -1.50 -11.26
C ASP A 189 -17.75 -0.85 -9.98
N ARG A 190 -17.67 -1.57 -8.84
CA ARG A 190 -18.06 -1.03 -7.53
C ARG A 190 -17.30 0.24 -7.16
N LEU A 191 -15.99 0.28 -7.41
CA LEU A 191 -15.18 1.46 -7.07
C LEU A 191 -15.49 2.65 -7.96
N HIS A 192 -15.85 2.45 -9.23
CA HIS A 192 -16.37 3.52 -10.08
C HIS A 192 -17.71 4.04 -9.57
N GLU A 193 -18.66 3.14 -9.25
CA GLU A 193 -19.95 3.53 -8.65
C GLU A 193 -19.74 4.38 -7.39
N VAL A 194 -18.86 3.96 -6.50
CA VAL A 194 -18.56 4.70 -5.27
C VAL A 194 -17.99 6.08 -5.59
N VAL A 195 -16.98 6.16 -6.46
CA VAL A 195 -16.33 7.42 -6.83
C VAL A 195 -17.33 8.40 -7.47
N ASP A 196 -18.26 7.89 -8.29
CA ASP A 196 -19.22 8.68 -9.05
C ASP A 196 -20.55 8.92 -8.30
N SER A 197 -20.75 8.31 -7.12
CA SER A 197 -22.00 8.37 -6.34
C SER A 197 -22.37 9.77 -5.84
N GLY A 198 -21.44 10.72 -5.86
CA GLY A 198 -21.61 12.07 -5.30
C GLY A 198 -21.76 12.11 -3.77
N THR A 199 -21.79 10.96 -3.09
CA THR A 199 -21.98 10.87 -1.64
C THR A 199 -20.81 10.10 -1.01
N GLU A 200 -20.16 10.70 -0.03
CA GLU A 200 -19.07 10.05 0.71
C GLU A 200 -19.59 8.78 1.41
N PRO A 201 -19.00 7.59 1.16
CA PRO A 201 -19.46 6.35 1.79
C PRO A 201 -19.09 6.31 3.27
N THR A 202 -19.99 5.77 4.09
CA THR A 202 -19.76 5.58 5.52
C THR A 202 -19.04 4.26 5.77
N VAL A 203 -17.75 4.35 6.13
CA VAL A 203 -16.92 3.20 6.51
C VAL A 203 -16.44 3.42 7.95
N PRO A 204 -16.76 2.51 8.91
CA PRO A 204 -16.29 2.62 10.30
C PRO A 204 -14.77 2.55 10.40
N ILE A 205 -14.16 3.20 11.40
CA ILE A 205 -12.73 3.05 11.67
C ILE A 205 -12.40 1.59 11.98
N GLY A 206 -11.29 1.08 11.46
CA GLY A 206 -10.88 -0.30 11.69
C GLY A 206 -9.50 -0.63 11.13
N PRO A 207 -9.10 -1.92 11.14
CA PRO A 207 -7.75 -2.34 10.76
C PRO A 207 -7.32 -1.89 9.36
N HIS A 208 -8.27 -1.78 8.44
CA HIS A 208 -8.03 -1.26 7.09
C HIS A 208 -7.55 0.20 7.06
N CYS A 209 -7.62 0.94 8.16
CA CYS A 209 -7.04 2.29 8.24
C CYS A 209 -5.50 2.27 8.33
N ALA A 210 -4.90 1.14 8.73
CA ALA A 210 -3.45 0.98 8.87
C ALA A 210 -2.85 -0.09 7.96
N GLU A 211 -3.63 -1.10 7.57
CA GLU A 211 -3.16 -2.25 6.80
C GLU A 211 -3.88 -2.36 5.44
N PRO A 212 -3.19 -2.70 4.34
CA PRO A 212 -1.73 -2.96 4.24
C PRO A 212 -0.88 -1.68 4.19
N TYR A 213 -1.49 -0.51 4.08
CA TYR A 213 -0.82 0.79 4.08
C TYR A 213 -1.53 1.76 5.02
N GLY A 214 -0.80 2.65 5.68
CA GLY A 214 -1.40 3.77 6.42
C GLY A 214 -2.34 4.58 5.51
N CYS A 215 -3.54 4.87 6.01
CA CYS A 215 -4.52 5.67 5.28
C CYS A 215 -4.21 7.17 5.44
N ASP A 216 -3.95 7.86 4.33
CA ASP A 216 -3.63 9.29 4.34
C ASP A 216 -4.83 10.16 4.81
N PHE A 217 -6.05 9.62 4.77
CA PHE A 217 -7.28 10.28 5.22
C PHE A 217 -7.64 9.96 6.68
N PHE A 218 -6.80 9.22 7.40
CA PHE A 218 -7.11 8.81 8.76
C PHE A 218 -7.46 10.01 9.67
N ALA A 219 -6.63 11.07 9.64
CA ALA A 219 -6.87 12.30 10.40
C ALA A 219 -8.20 12.98 10.06
N TYR A 220 -8.63 12.96 8.80
CA TYR A 220 -9.94 13.47 8.38
C TYR A 220 -11.07 12.60 8.94
N CYS A 221 -10.98 11.29 8.75
CA CYS A 221 -12.00 10.32 9.16
C CYS A 221 -12.18 10.24 10.69
N THR A 222 -11.21 10.72 11.47
CA THR A 222 -11.23 10.70 12.95
C THR A 222 -11.27 12.10 13.55
N SER A 223 -11.51 13.13 12.75
CA SER A 223 -11.47 14.53 13.21
C SER A 223 -12.58 14.89 14.22
N ASP A 224 -13.62 14.07 14.28
CA ASP A 224 -14.75 14.17 15.21
C ASP A 224 -14.53 13.38 16.52
N ARG A 225 -13.42 12.64 16.65
CA ARG A 225 -13.12 11.84 17.83
C ARG A 225 -12.71 12.75 19.01
N PRO A 226 -13.13 12.44 20.25
CA PRO A 226 -12.80 13.25 21.41
C PRO A 226 -11.31 13.15 21.78
N GLU A 227 -10.81 14.08 22.57
CA GLU A 227 -9.40 14.05 23.03
C GLU A 227 -9.05 12.76 23.78
N ASN A 228 -10.01 12.21 24.54
CA ASN A 228 -9.87 10.95 25.26
C ASN A 228 -10.33 9.73 24.44
N TRP A 229 -10.22 9.77 23.10
CA TRP A 229 -10.59 8.67 22.22
C TRP A 229 -9.98 7.32 22.65
N VAL A 230 -10.77 6.24 22.62
CA VAL A 230 -10.35 4.88 23.02
C VAL A 230 -9.11 4.36 22.28
N MET A 231 -8.76 4.93 21.12
CA MET A 231 -7.53 4.60 20.42
C MET A 231 -6.26 4.87 21.23
N TYR A 232 -6.28 5.89 22.09
CA TYR A 232 -5.10 6.27 22.86
C TYR A 232 -4.85 5.35 24.06
N VAL A 233 -5.76 4.41 24.34
CA VAL A 233 -5.52 3.37 25.35
C VAL A 233 -4.39 2.44 24.86
N PRO A 234 -3.32 2.26 25.66
CA PRO A 234 -2.14 1.52 25.23
C PRO A 234 -2.45 0.09 24.74
N GLY A 235 -2.04 -0.20 23.50
CA GLY A 235 -2.17 -1.53 22.91
C GLY A 235 -3.58 -1.92 22.47
N PHE A 236 -4.56 -1.00 22.43
CA PHE A 236 -5.91 -1.32 21.94
C PHE A 236 -5.92 -1.71 20.46
N GLY A 237 -5.14 -1.04 19.61
CA GLY A 237 -5.12 -1.32 18.17
C GLY A 237 -6.47 -1.10 17.48
N LEU A 238 -6.46 -0.94 16.16
CA LEU A 238 -7.66 -0.58 15.40
C LEU A 238 -8.77 -1.65 15.47
N SER A 239 -8.43 -2.93 15.65
CA SER A 239 -9.43 -4.00 15.77
C SER A 239 -10.27 -3.89 17.03
N ARG A 240 -9.67 -3.50 18.17
CA ARG A 240 -10.42 -3.34 19.43
C ARG A 240 -11.19 -2.02 19.42
N VAL A 241 -10.57 -0.95 18.90
CA VAL A 241 -11.25 0.35 18.70
C VAL A 241 -12.53 0.16 17.89
N GLN A 242 -12.47 -0.54 16.75
CA GLN A 242 -13.64 -0.82 15.92
C GLN A 242 -14.76 -1.54 16.69
N LYS A 243 -14.42 -2.54 17.52
CA LYS A 243 -15.38 -3.30 18.32
C LYS A 243 -16.06 -2.43 19.39
N LEU A 244 -15.29 -1.57 20.05
CA LEU A 244 -15.79 -0.65 21.08
C LEU A 244 -16.67 0.43 20.46
N GLU A 245 -16.25 1.05 19.35
CA GLU A 245 -17.06 2.07 18.68
C GLU A 245 -18.37 1.49 18.13
N ALA A 246 -18.36 0.23 17.68
CA ALA A 246 -19.57 -0.47 17.25
C ALA A 246 -20.61 -0.67 18.37
N THR A 247 -20.20 -0.63 19.64
CA THR A 247 -21.09 -0.66 20.81
C THR A 247 -21.34 0.73 21.41
N GLY A 248 -20.89 1.79 20.75
CA GLY A 248 -21.05 3.18 21.20
C GLY A 248 -19.99 3.67 22.18
N VAL A 249 -18.92 2.88 22.43
CA VAL A 249 -17.79 3.26 23.28
C VAL A 249 -16.72 3.93 22.41
N VAL A 250 -16.74 5.27 22.37
CA VAL A 250 -15.81 6.10 21.62
C VAL A 250 -14.78 6.75 22.56
N ALA A 251 -15.17 7.13 23.77
CA ALA A 251 -14.27 7.76 24.73
C ALA A 251 -13.76 6.75 25.77
N THR A 252 -12.56 6.99 26.29
CA THR A 252 -11.87 6.10 27.24
C THR A 252 -12.65 5.94 28.55
N ASP A 253 -13.34 6.99 28.98
CA ASP A 253 -14.20 6.99 30.18
C ASP A 253 -15.49 6.19 30.01
N GLN A 254 -15.90 5.87 28.78
CA GLN A 254 -17.05 5.02 28.46
C GLN A 254 -16.73 3.52 28.58
N ILE A 255 -15.46 3.14 28.76
CA ILE A 255 -15.07 1.74 28.90
C ILE A 255 -15.65 1.16 30.20
N SER A 256 -16.42 0.07 30.06
CA SER A 256 -17.02 -0.66 31.19
C SER A 256 -15.97 -1.28 32.11
N SER A 257 -16.32 -1.45 33.39
CA SER A 257 -15.50 -2.22 34.35
C SER A 257 -15.33 -3.69 33.98
N ASP A 258 -16.25 -4.23 33.18
CA ASP A 258 -16.22 -5.62 32.73
C ASP A 258 -15.27 -5.85 31.54
N GLU A 259 -14.76 -4.77 30.94
CA GLU A 259 -13.79 -4.85 29.85
C GLU A 259 -12.48 -5.44 30.37
N GLN A 260 -11.95 -6.46 29.68
CA GLN A 260 -10.71 -7.12 30.09
C GLN A 260 -9.49 -6.24 29.78
N LEU A 261 -9.02 -5.50 30.77
CA LEU A 261 -7.88 -4.59 30.66
C LEU A 261 -6.65 -5.17 31.39
N ASN A 262 -5.47 -5.00 30.81
CA ASN A 262 -4.22 -5.21 31.54
C ASN A 262 -3.92 -4.01 32.46
N GLU A 263 -2.91 -4.14 33.33
CA GLU A 263 -2.57 -3.09 34.33
C GLU A 263 -2.24 -1.73 33.70
N LEU A 264 -1.56 -1.70 32.55
CA LEU A 264 -1.26 -0.44 31.85
C LEU A 264 -2.53 0.22 31.31
N GLN A 265 -3.44 -0.58 30.77
CA GLN A 265 -4.72 -0.11 30.23
C GLN A 265 -5.65 0.38 31.34
N LYS A 266 -5.72 -0.33 32.47
CA LYS A 266 -6.48 0.10 33.66
C LYS A 266 -6.02 1.47 34.12
N ARG A 267 -4.71 1.68 34.27
CA ARG A 267 -4.14 2.99 34.64
C ARG A 267 -4.55 4.10 33.68
N ALA A 268 -4.48 3.86 32.37
CA ALA A 268 -4.88 4.84 31.36
C ALA A 268 -6.38 5.17 31.46
N VAL A 269 -7.23 4.16 31.66
CA VAL A 269 -8.68 4.34 31.81
C VAL A 269 -9.02 5.06 33.11
N GLU A 270 -8.41 4.70 34.24
CA GLU A 270 -8.61 5.34 35.54
C GLU A 270 -8.18 6.79 35.51
N SER A 271 -6.99 7.09 34.97
CA SER A 271 -6.49 8.47 34.81
C SER A 271 -7.40 9.29 33.91
N SER A 272 -7.93 8.72 32.83
CA SER A 272 -8.91 9.41 31.98
C SER A 272 -10.25 9.64 32.68
N LYS A 273 -10.69 8.75 33.58
CA LYS A 273 -11.96 8.86 34.30
C LYS A 273 -11.88 9.86 35.46
N SER A 274 -10.77 9.88 36.19
CA SER A 274 -10.59 10.81 37.32
C SER A 274 -10.12 12.20 36.88
N GLY A 275 -9.43 12.29 35.73
CA GLY A 275 -8.72 13.51 35.32
C GLY A 275 -7.38 13.71 36.02
N ASP A 276 -6.98 12.78 36.88
CA ASP A 276 -5.72 12.85 37.63
C ASP A 276 -4.59 12.19 36.85
N ILE A 277 -3.40 12.78 36.92
CA ILE A 277 -2.18 12.20 36.37
C ILE A 277 -1.76 11.02 37.24
N TRP A 278 -1.60 9.85 36.62
CA TRP A 278 -0.97 8.72 37.29
C TRP A 278 0.55 8.94 37.41
N ILE A 279 1.08 8.88 38.63
CA ILE A 279 2.52 9.02 38.91
C ILE A 279 3.00 7.74 39.58
N SER A 280 4.02 7.09 38.99
CA SER A 280 4.66 5.91 39.59
C SER A 280 5.39 6.30 40.87
N GLU A 281 5.24 5.51 41.93
CA GLU A 281 5.98 5.71 43.19
C GLU A 281 7.51 5.70 42.97
N ASP A 282 7.97 4.91 42.00
CA ASP A 282 9.40 4.76 41.66
C ASP A 282 9.96 5.83 40.72
N ILE A 283 9.15 6.81 40.28
CA ILE A 283 9.59 7.77 39.26
C ILE A 283 10.79 8.61 39.73
N SER A 284 10.79 9.03 41.00
CA SER A 284 11.87 9.82 41.57
C SER A 284 13.19 9.04 41.57
N THR A 285 13.15 7.78 42.00
CA THR A 285 14.32 6.89 42.04
C THR A 285 14.83 6.60 40.63
N THR A 286 13.91 6.37 39.69
CA THR A 286 14.25 6.06 38.30
C THR A 286 14.96 7.25 37.64
N ILE A 287 14.43 8.47 37.81
CA ILE A 287 15.06 9.69 37.28
C ILE A 287 16.42 9.94 37.95
N ALA A 288 16.53 9.75 39.27
CA ALA A 288 17.79 9.96 39.98
C ALA A 288 18.92 9.02 39.51
N ASN A 289 18.58 7.85 38.98
CA ASN A 289 19.54 6.87 38.47
C ASN A 289 19.95 7.12 37.00
N ILE A 290 19.43 8.14 36.34
CA ILE A 290 19.82 8.49 34.97
C ILE A 290 21.20 9.19 35.00
N ALA A 291 22.22 8.51 34.49
CA ALA A 291 23.57 9.05 34.38
C ALA A 291 23.76 9.82 33.06
N PHE A 292 24.35 11.01 33.15
CA PHE A 292 24.71 11.84 32.00
C PHE A 292 26.12 11.52 31.46
N PRO A 293 26.35 11.70 30.14
CA PRO A 293 25.43 12.22 29.14
C PRO A 293 24.45 11.16 28.61
N LEU A 294 23.17 11.54 28.49
CA LEU A 294 22.18 10.75 27.78
C LEU A 294 22.54 10.66 26.29
N ARG A 295 22.43 9.45 25.74
CA ARG A 295 22.54 9.20 24.30
C ARG A 295 21.21 8.66 23.81
N PHE A 296 20.65 9.28 22.80
CA PHE A 296 19.45 8.81 22.13
C PHE A 296 19.87 8.09 20.85
N ILE A 297 19.21 6.98 20.54
CA ILE A 297 19.30 6.33 19.23
C ILE A 297 18.13 6.90 18.42
N ASP A 298 18.43 7.52 17.28
CA ASP A 298 17.46 7.98 16.30
C ASP A 298 17.07 6.89 15.31
#